data_AF-A0A1G5XJ77-F1
#
_entry.id   AF-A0A1G5XJ77-F1
#
_cell.length_a   1.000
_cell.length_b   1.000
_cell.length_c   1.000
_cell.angle_alpha   90.00
_cell.angle_beta   90.00
_cell.angle_gamma   90.00
#
_symmetry.space_group_name_H-M   'P 1'
#
loop_
_entity.id
_entity.type
_entity.pdbx_description
1 polymer ?
#
loop_
_entity_poly.entity_id
_entity_poly.type
_entity_poly.pdbx_seq_one_letter_code
_entity_poly.pdbx_strand_id
1 'polypeptide(L)'
;MKIGKLLNQLIDYGFNPDYVFEKTLSNSNFKAVIIYEKNTLFSKVIDLEMDEDYVLVDVKTPIGKFAAELKIEYESIITDIIEKCTRSNVFKFFQTKRLMDRVEKRYNTDLEFLWEKFPKDAIYRNKRYSSFLSAILRYGNHGTQL
;
A
#
# COMPACT_ATOMS: atom_id res chain seq x y z
N MET A 1 7.86 -9.71 -4.55
CA MET A 1 6.59 -10.16 -3.90
C MET A 1 5.90 -11.25 -4.73
N LYS A 2 5.60 -12.42 -4.17
CA LYS A 2 4.86 -13.50 -4.86
C LYS A 2 3.36 -13.19 -4.88
N ILE A 3 2.67 -13.41 -6.00
CA ILE A 3 1.23 -13.08 -6.17
C ILE A 3 0.36 -13.70 -5.08
N GLY A 4 0.55 -14.98 -4.76
CA GLY A 4 -0.23 -15.65 -3.71
C GLY A 4 -0.08 -15.02 -2.30
N LYS A 5 1.03 -14.33 -2.03
CA LYS A 5 1.20 -13.62 -0.76
C LYS A 5 0.35 -12.34 -0.70
N LEU A 6 0.28 -11.59 -1.80
CA LEU A 6 -0.55 -10.38 -1.89
C LEU A 6 -2.04 -10.70 -1.70
N LEU A 7 -2.50 -11.76 -2.36
CA LEU A 7 -3.90 -12.20 -2.26
C LEU A 7 -4.31 -12.47 -0.81
N ASN A 8 -3.48 -13.20 -0.05
CA ASN A 8 -3.75 -13.46 1.37
C ASN A 8 -3.76 -12.16 2.19
N GLN A 9 -2.83 -11.24 1.94
CA GLN A 9 -2.79 -9.96 2.65
C GLN A 9 -4.03 -9.10 2.39
N LEU A 10 -4.57 -9.13 1.16
CA LEU A 10 -5.84 -8.44 0.84
C LEU A 10 -7.00 -9.06 1.61
N ILE A 11 -7.11 -10.39 1.65
CA ILE A 11 -8.15 -11.08 2.42
C ILE A 11 -8.03 -10.74 3.92
N ASP A 12 -6.82 -10.82 4.47
CA ASP A 12 -6.55 -10.49 5.88
C ASP A 12 -6.89 -9.02 6.23
N TYR A 13 -6.75 -8.11 5.26
CA TYR A 13 -7.12 -6.70 5.42
C TYR A 13 -8.64 -6.50 5.51
N GLY A 14 -9.42 -7.37 4.87
CA GLY A 14 -10.88 -7.29 4.85
C GLY A 14 -11.50 -7.34 3.45
N PHE A 15 -10.72 -7.67 2.41
CA PHE A 15 -11.31 -7.98 1.11
C PHE A 15 -12.08 -9.31 1.18
N ASN A 16 -13.19 -9.39 0.46
CA ASN A 16 -13.94 -10.64 0.31
C ASN A 16 -13.19 -11.65 -0.60
N PRO A 17 -13.67 -12.90 -0.74
CA PRO A 17 -13.04 -13.89 -1.62
C PRO A 17 -12.97 -13.50 -3.11
N ASP A 18 -13.83 -12.59 -3.55
CA ASP A 18 -13.82 -12.02 -4.91
C ASP A 18 -12.87 -10.82 -5.04
N TYR A 19 -12.08 -10.56 -3.99
CA TYR A 19 -11.18 -9.42 -3.86
C TYR A 19 -11.85 -8.07 -4.10
N VAL A 20 -13.04 -7.91 -3.51
CA VAL A 20 -13.73 -6.64 -3.36
C VAL A 20 -13.70 -6.21 -1.89
N PHE A 21 -13.30 -4.96 -1.66
CA PHE A 21 -13.36 -4.28 -0.37
C PHE A 21 -14.31 -3.09 -0.48
N GLU A 22 -15.21 -2.98 0.48
CA GLU A 22 -16.15 -1.88 0.56
C GLU A 22 -16.08 -1.21 1.93
N LYS A 23 -16.15 0.12 1.94
CA LYS A 23 -16.19 0.90 3.18
C LYS A 23 -17.04 2.15 3.01
N THR A 24 -18.05 2.30 3.85
CA THR A 24 -18.81 3.55 3.96
C THR A 24 -17.88 4.66 4.46
N LEU A 25 -17.93 5.81 3.79
CA LEU A 25 -17.15 6.99 4.16
C LEU A 25 -17.82 7.72 5.34
N SER A 26 -17.16 8.74 5.87
CA SER A 26 -17.67 9.57 6.96
C SER A 26 -19.07 10.13 6.70
N ASN A 27 -19.40 10.42 5.43
CA ASN A 27 -20.76 10.62 4.98
C ASN A 27 -21.38 9.27 4.60
N SER A 28 -22.45 8.88 5.31
CA SER A 28 -23.16 7.61 5.11
C SER A 28 -23.75 7.41 3.72
N ASN A 29 -23.88 8.47 2.92
CA ASN A 29 -24.37 8.39 1.54
C ASN A 29 -23.26 8.00 0.55
N PHE A 30 -22.01 7.83 0.99
CA PHE A 30 -20.90 7.49 0.10
C PHE A 30 -20.19 6.22 0.53
N LYS A 31 -19.76 5.43 -0.45
CA LYS A 31 -19.04 4.18 -0.25
C LYS A 31 -17.82 4.11 -1.14
N ALA A 32 -16.65 3.86 -0.54
CA ALA A 32 -15.46 3.48 -1.29
C ALA A 32 -15.55 2.00 -1.66
N VAL A 33 -15.30 1.69 -2.92
CA VAL A 33 -15.21 0.32 -3.44
C VAL A 33 -13.85 0.14 -4.08
N ILE A 34 -13.10 -0.86 -3.62
CA ILE A 34 -11.77 -1.21 -4.11
C ILE A 34 -11.81 -2.67 -4.59
N ILE A 35 -11.33 -2.91 -5.81
CA ILE A 35 -11.39 -4.21 -6.49
C ILE A 35 -9.99 -4.57 -6.94
N TYR A 36 -9.52 -5.76 -6.60
CA TYR A 36 -8.28 -6.30 -7.16
C TYR A 36 -8.59 -7.32 -8.26
N GLU A 37 -8.29 -6.96 -9.51
CA GLU A 37 -8.50 -7.84 -10.67
C GLU A 37 -7.31 -7.71 -11.63
N LYS A 38 -6.93 -8.80 -12.33
CA LYS A 38 -5.88 -8.77 -13.37
C LYS A 38 -4.58 -8.11 -12.90
N ASN A 39 -4.16 -8.40 -11.67
CA ASN A 39 -2.98 -7.82 -11.01
C ASN A 39 -3.00 -6.29 -10.87
N THR A 40 -4.19 -5.68 -10.84
CA THR A 40 -4.38 -4.24 -10.75
C THR A 40 -5.42 -3.94 -9.67
N LEU A 41 -5.19 -2.89 -8.87
CA LEU A 41 -6.20 -2.33 -7.97
C LEU A 41 -6.99 -1.27 -8.73
N PHE A 42 -8.29 -1.45 -8.79
CA PHE A 42 -9.27 -0.46 -9.22
C PHE A 42 -9.98 0.08 -7.99
N SER A 43 -10.35 1.34 -8.03
CA SER A 43 -11.04 1.98 -6.92
C SER A 43 -12.01 3.01 -7.44
N LYS A 44 -13.12 3.19 -6.72
CA LYS A 44 -14.12 4.22 -7.01
C LYS A 44 -14.88 4.60 -5.73
N VAL A 45 -15.55 5.74 -5.77
CA VAL A 45 -16.53 6.14 -4.76
C VAL A 45 -17.92 6.10 -5.39
N ILE A 46 -18.88 5.51 -4.70
CA ILE A 46 -20.28 5.44 -5.11
C ILE A 46 -21.09 6.40 -4.24
N ASP A 47 -21.90 7.25 -4.87
CA ASP A 47 -23.01 7.97 -4.23
C ASP A 47 -24.19 7.01 -4.12
N LEU A 48 -24.54 6.63 -2.90
CA LEU A 48 -25.59 5.66 -2.59
C LEU A 48 -27.00 6.24 -2.76
N GLU A 49 -27.15 7.56 -2.83
CA GLU A 49 -28.44 8.20 -3.06
C GLU A 49 -28.83 8.12 -4.54
N MET A 50 -27.85 8.34 -5.41
CA MET A 50 -28.03 8.29 -6.87
C MET A 50 -27.71 6.90 -7.47
N ASP A 51 -27.05 6.02 -6.71
CA ASP A 51 -26.47 4.75 -7.18
C ASP A 51 -25.49 4.93 -8.36
N GLU A 52 -24.67 5.98 -8.28
CA GLU A 52 -23.76 6.42 -9.34
C GLU A 52 -22.32 6.60 -8.85
N ASP A 53 -21.37 6.51 -9.78
CA ASP A 53 -19.96 6.79 -9.50
C ASP A 53 -19.75 8.29 -9.22
N TYR A 54 -19.24 8.61 -8.03
CA TYR A 54 -18.96 9.98 -7.62
C TYR A 54 -17.57 10.43 -8.10
N VAL A 55 -17.46 10.78 -9.38
CA VAL A 55 -16.19 11.08 -10.07
C VAL A 55 -15.46 12.34 -9.57
N LEU A 56 -16.10 13.17 -8.74
CA LEU A 56 -15.50 14.43 -8.27
C LEU A 56 -14.28 14.21 -7.36
N VAL A 57 -14.15 13.04 -6.72
CA VAL A 57 -12.94 12.71 -5.93
C VAL A 57 -11.71 12.46 -6.81
N ASP A 58 -11.89 12.11 -8.08
CA ASP A 58 -10.80 11.81 -9.00
C ASP A 58 -10.21 13.08 -9.65
N VAL A 59 -10.92 14.21 -9.55
CA VAL A 59 -10.44 15.50 -10.07
C VAL A 59 -9.21 15.95 -9.28
N LYS A 60 -8.14 16.37 -9.99
CA LYS A 60 -6.87 16.80 -9.36
C LYS A 60 -7.06 17.87 -8.28
N THR A 61 -7.90 18.86 -8.59
CA THR A 61 -8.26 19.95 -7.69
C THR A 61 -9.77 19.90 -7.48
N PRO A 62 -10.24 19.21 -6.42
CA PRO A 62 -11.67 19.13 -6.14
C PRO A 62 -12.26 20.52 -5.96
N ILE A 63 -13.39 20.76 -6.60
CA ILE A 63 -14.13 22.02 -6.44
C ILE A 63 -15.08 21.83 -5.26
N GLY A 64 -14.86 22.59 -4.19
CA GLY A 64 -15.70 22.56 -3.00
C GLY A 64 -15.14 21.71 -1.85
N LYS A 65 -15.39 22.16 -0.63
CA LYS A 65 -14.87 21.56 0.62
C LYS A 65 -15.28 20.09 0.77
N PHE A 66 -16.53 19.77 0.43
CA PHE A 66 -17.08 18.43 0.58
C PHE A 66 -16.37 17.37 -0.27
N ALA A 67 -16.20 17.64 -1.58
CA ALA A 67 -15.48 16.74 -2.47
C ALA A 67 -14.00 16.56 -2.06
N ALA A 68 -13.38 17.62 -1.54
CA ALA A 68 -12.02 17.56 -1.02
C ALA A 68 -11.90 16.68 0.24
N GLU A 69 -12.84 16.80 1.19
CA GLU A 69 -12.85 15.97 2.40
C GLU A 69 -13.06 14.49 2.09
N LEU A 70 -14.03 14.17 1.22
CA LEU A 70 -14.25 12.79 0.74
C LEU A 70 -13.01 12.23 0.04
N LYS A 71 -12.35 13.04 -0.80
CA LYS A 71 -11.12 12.63 -1.48
C LYS A 71 -10.02 12.27 -0.50
N ILE A 72 -9.80 13.09 0.53
CA ILE A 72 -8.77 12.83 1.55
C ILE A 72 -9.04 11.51 2.28
N GLU A 73 -10.28 11.26 2.68
CA GLU A 73 -10.66 10.01 3.35
C GLU A 73 -10.47 8.79 2.42
N TYR A 74 -10.92 8.91 1.17
CA TYR A 74 -10.78 7.89 0.14
C TYR A 74 -9.31 7.56 -0.16
N GLU A 75 -8.46 8.57 -0.36
CA GLU A 75 -7.02 8.40 -0.57
C GLU A 75 -6.32 7.77 0.66
N SER A 76 -6.80 8.08 1.86
CA SER A 76 -6.29 7.47 3.09
C SER A 76 -6.58 5.96 3.15
N ILE A 77 -7.77 5.53 2.74
CA ILE A 77 -8.12 4.10 2.64
C ILE A 77 -7.22 3.38 1.65
N ILE A 78 -7.05 3.93 0.44
CA ILE A 78 -6.18 3.34 -0.58
C ILE A 78 -4.74 3.24 -0.08
N THR A 79 -4.24 4.30 0.56
CA THR A 79 -2.88 4.33 1.11
C THR A 79 -2.69 3.26 2.18
N ASP A 80 -3.66 3.10 3.09
CA ASP A 80 -3.60 2.08 4.15
C ASP A 80 -3.64 0.64 3.57
N ILE A 81 -4.46 0.39 2.55
CA ILE A 81 -4.46 -0.89 1.81
C ILE A 81 -3.09 -1.14 1.20
N ILE A 82 -2.52 -0.16 0.50
CA ILE A 82 -1.19 -0.31 -0.12
C ILE A 82 -0.14 -0.61 0.95
N GLU A 83 -0.14 0.13 2.06
CA GLU A 83 0.86 -0.01 3.12
C GLU A 83 0.78 -1.36 3.85
N LYS A 84 -0.44 -1.86 4.13
CA LYS A 84 -0.63 -3.13 4.84
C LYS A 84 -0.59 -4.36 3.92
N CYS A 85 -1.12 -4.24 2.71
CA CYS A 85 -1.27 -5.37 1.80
C CYS A 85 -0.08 -5.56 0.87
N THR A 86 0.69 -4.51 0.61
CA THR A 86 1.93 -4.64 -0.16
C THR A 86 3.12 -4.60 0.77
N ARG A 87 4.20 -5.30 0.40
CA ARG A 87 5.50 -5.06 1.04
C ARG A 87 5.91 -3.64 0.72
N SER A 88 5.58 -2.76 1.66
CA SER A 88 6.06 -1.41 1.86
C SER A 88 6.89 -0.91 0.68
N ASN A 89 6.37 0.06 -0.08
CA ASN A 89 7.14 0.85 -1.06
C ASN A 89 8.16 1.78 -0.35
N VAL A 90 8.77 1.27 0.72
CA VAL A 90 9.82 1.80 1.58
C VAL A 90 11.02 2.18 0.73
N PHE A 91 11.37 1.36 -0.25
CA PHE A 91 12.44 1.63 -1.20
C PHE A 91 11.87 2.09 -2.53
N LYS A 92 11.73 3.41 -2.69
CA LYS A 92 11.13 4.04 -3.89
C LYS A 92 12.08 4.02 -5.10
N PHE A 93 13.40 3.96 -4.89
CA PHE A 93 14.39 4.03 -5.96
C PHE A 93 14.47 2.77 -6.81
N PHE A 94 14.53 2.95 -8.14
CA PHE A 94 14.63 1.86 -9.12
C PHE A 94 15.81 0.91 -8.87
N GLN A 95 16.97 1.46 -8.51
CA GLN A 95 18.16 0.65 -8.22
C GLN A 95 17.96 -0.26 -7.01
N THR A 96 17.33 0.25 -5.95
CA THR A 96 17.03 -0.53 -4.75
C THR A 96 16.01 -1.62 -5.06
N LYS A 97 14.94 -1.31 -5.80
CA LYS A 97 13.97 -2.32 -6.26
C LYS A 97 14.62 -3.44 -7.09
N ARG A 98 15.52 -3.08 -8.02
CA ARG A 98 16.28 -4.05 -8.82
C ARG A 98 17.15 -4.96 -7.96
N LEU A 99 17.78 -4.42 -6.91
CA LEU A 99 18.56 -5.21 -5.95
C LEU A 99 17.65 -6.16 -5.17
N MET A 100 16.53 -5.66 -4.66
CA MET A 100 15.54 -6.45 -3.92
C MET A 100 15.07 -7.65 -4.73
N ASP A 101 14.66 -7.45 -5.98
CA ASP A 101 14.22 -8.53 -6.87
C ASP A 101 15.29 -9.60 -7.08
N ARG A 102 16.57 -9.21 -7.20
CA ARG A 102 17.68 -10.16 -7.36
C ARG A 102 17.90 -11.00 -6.10
N VAL A 103 17.83 -10.37 -4.93
CA VAL A 103 18.01 -11.07 -3.64
C VAL A 103 16.83 -12.00 -3.36
N GLU A 104 15.58 -11.53 -3.57
CA GLU A 104 14.37 -12.35 -3.40
C GLU A 104 14.41 -13.57 -4.34
N LYS A 105 14.76 -13.39 -5.61
CA LYS A 105 14.84 -14.50 -6.59
C LYS A 105 15.96 -15.49 -6.26
N ARG A 106 17.13 -15.01 -5.87
CA ARG A 106 18.31 -15.87 -5.65
C ARG A 106 18.24 -16.65 -4.34
N TYR A 107 17.67 -16.06 -3.30
CA TYR A 107 17.73 -16.61 -1.94
C TYR A 107 16.36 -16.96 -1.35
N ASN A 108 15.26 -16.75 -2.09
CA ASN A 108 13.88 -17.00 -1.66
C ASN A 108 13.58 -16.45 -0.24
N THR A 109 14.18 -15.30 0.02
CA THR A 109 14.14 -14.60 1.30
C THR A 109 13.43 -13.26 1.16
N ASP A 110 13.02 -12.73 2.29
CA ASP A 110 12.14 -11.59 2.44
C ASP A 110 12.83 -10.52 3.30
N LEU A 111 12.40 -9.27 3.16
CA LEU A 111 12.86 -8.21 4.05
C LEU A 111 12.29 -8.40 5.46
N GLU A 112 13.15 -8.25 6.47
CA GLU A 112 12.79 -8.13 7.88
C GLU A 112 13.08 -6.69 8.35
N PHE A 113 12.11 -6.07 9.01
CA PHE A 113 12.22 -4.72 9.60
C PHE A 113 12.35 -4.88 11.12
N LEU A 114 13.58 -4.88 11.62
CA LEU A 114 13.86 -5.26 13.01
C LEU A 114 14.05 -4.08 13.96
N TRP A 115 14.24 -2.88 13.43
CA TRP A 115 14.64 -1.72 14.24
C TRP A 115 13.46 -0.79 14.47
N GLU A 116 12.99 -0.67 15.71
CA GLU A 116 11.92 0.29 16.08
C GLU A 116 12.33 1.74 15.80
N LYS A 117 13.60 2.09 16.05
CA LYS A 117 14.14 3.43 15.79
C LYS A 117 14.26 3.74 14.29
N PHE A 118 14.39 2.71 13.47
CA PHE A 118 14.49 2.81 12.01
C PHE A 118 13.51 1.82 11.37
N PRO A 119 12.19 2.02 11.51
CA PRO A 119 11.17 1.06 11.08
C PRO A 119 11.11 0.89 9.56
N LYS A 120 11.93 1.68 8.88
CA LYS A 120 12.05 1.92 7.46
C LYS A 120 13.33 1.32 6.88
N ASP A 121 14.21 0.80 7.73
CA ASP A 121 15.42 0.07 7.38
C ASP A 121 15.13 -1.42 7.48
N ALA A 122 15.75 -2.19 6.59
CA ALA A 122 15.41 -3.59 6.45
C ALA A 122 16.65 -4.44 6.18
N ILE A 123 16.57 -5.70 6.57
CA ILE A 123 17.61 -6.69 6.31
C ILE A 123 17.05 -7.86 5.52
N TYR A 124 17.94 -8.56 4.82
CA TYR A 124 17.67 -9.89 4.30
C TYR A 124 18.38 -10.92 5.16
N ARG A 125 17.66 -11.97 5.57
CA ARG A 125 18.20 -13.10 6.32
C ARG A 125 18.31 -14.34 5.45
N ASN A 126 19.38 -15.11 5.59
CA ASN A 126 19.47 -16.43 5.00
C ASN A 126 18.61 -17.41 5.82
N LYS A 127 17.53 -17.93 5.24
CA LYS A 127 16.62 -18.87 5.93
C LYS A 127 17.30 -20.20 6.32
N ARG A 128 18.38 -20.60 5.63
CA ARG A 128 19.07 -21.88 5.86
C ARG A 128 20.06 -21.84 7.03
N TYR A 129 20.69 -20.69 7.27
CA TYR A 129 21.76 -20.54 8.28
C TYR A 129 21.44 -19.47 9.33
N SER A 130 20.24 -18.91 9.31
CA SER A 130 19.75 -17.81 10.17
C SER A 130 20.67 -16.58 10.25
N SER A 131 21.64 -16.47 9.33
CA SER A 131 22.66 -15.42 9.28
C SER A 131 22.22 -14.29 8.35
N PHE A 132 22.71 -13.07 8.59
CA PHE A 132 22.40 -11.90 7.76
C PHE A 132 23.06 -12.00 6.37
N LEU A 133 22.30 -11.69 5.31
CA LEU A 133 22.80 -11.65 3.92
C LEU A 133 23.18 -10.23 3.50
N SER A 134 22.35 -9.24 3.83
CA SER A 134 22.55 -7.84 3.45
C SER A 134 21.58 -6.92 4.20
N ALA A 135 21.98 -5.68 4.45
CA ALA A 135 21.11 -4.62 4.97
C ALA A 135 20.81 -3.60 3.87
N ILE A 136 19.59 -3.07 3.85
CA ILE A 136 19.19 -1.89 3.08
C ILE A 136 18.81 -0.81 4.07
N LEU A 137 19.63 0.23 4.12
CA LEU A 137 19.45 1.38 5.00
C LEU A 137 18.98 2.57 4.16
N ARG A 138 18.06 3.36 4.70
CA ARG A 138 17.72 4.66 4.15
C ARG A 138 18.57 5.74 4.78
N TYR A 139 19.30 6.48 3.95
CA TYR A 139 19.89 7.73 4.38
C TYR A 139 18.80 8.80 4.42
N GLY A 140 18.40 9.21 5.61
CA GLY A 140 17.60 10.43 5.81
C GLY A 140 18.53 11.55 6.25
N ASN A 141 18.50 12.69 5.55
CA ASN A 141 19.04 13.92 6.14
C ASN A 141 18.21 14.20 7.39
N HIS A 142 18.79 13.95 8.57
CA HIS A 142 18.41 14.68 9.76
C HIS A 142 18.70 16.15 9.44
N GLY A 143 17.66 16.98 9.39
CA GLY A 143 17.75 18.34 8.89
C GLY A 143 18.96 19.09 9.49
N THR A 144 19.83 19.58 8.63
CA THR A 144 20.39 20.91 8.85
C THR A 144 19.19 21.84 8.76
N GLN A 145 18.70 22.30 9.91
CA GLN A 145 18.03 23.59 9.95
C GLN A 145 19.09 24.61 9.53
N LEU A 146 18.87 25.27 8.39
CA LEU A 146 19.11 26.68 8.08
C LEU A 146 18.52 26.95 6.68
#